data_AF-A0A7D9DWL0-F1
#
_entry.id   AF-A0A7D9DWL0-F1
#
_cell.length_a   1.000
_cell.length_b   1.000
_cell.length_c   1.000
_cell.angle_alpha   90.00
_cell.angle_beta   90.00
_cell.angle_gamma   90.00
#
_symmetry.space_group_name_H-M   'P 1'
#
loop_
_entity.id
_entity.type
_entity.pdbx_description
1 polymer ?
#
loop_
_entity_poly.entity_id
_entity_poly.type
_entity_poly.pdbx_seq_one_letter_code
_entity_poly.pdbx_strand_id
1 'polypeptide(L)'
;MTSHTFDLRAQKRNVFVTQLRDQEDFDDDKADFIKKHAIDESSSKLLSSSIKTLQSTLLIKQASEADKLQEELQKKREEYHEKMLACSSKEEMLRKRQQQIGERVNKFDKFIKETEVKRRRALEKYQNEKRLKEQKTKELQIHTQELRKLRQRFKHLQKKVETFSVYQKYLMKVVDITPGDYFDNTNDSVLLGIMARHKTLFSTFEVLSATLGRKTDEVEAYQQIIQNTKQLYNQQLLIDNSDIAKLQNRLEDITHSNAHLEHVLQTSEEIYRQQRTTLGQVKLAVLNLAEKCVRKHCPPLVSLDILDMLSVIQLFIQEHQDICILARNMKTPPLPDQSDTEQSNSERKTKLNIVNQYLARPSINLLVTSQSEEYF
;
A
#
# COMPACT_ATOMS: atom_id res chain seq x y z
N MET A 1 16.79 -23.20 0.99
CA MET A 1 15.72 -23.14 -0.04
C MET A 1 14.49 -23.77 0.55
N THR A 2 13.48 -22.96 0.86
CA THR A 2 12.17 -23.39 1.37
C THR A 2 11.15 -22.41 0.83
N SER A 3 10.28 -22.88 -0.06
CA SER A 3 9.38 -22.04 -0.85
C SER A 3 8.04 -21.90 -0.14
N HIS A 4 7.78 -20.77 0.51
CA HIS A 4 6.44 -20.49 1.04
C HIS A 4 5.49 -20.11 -0.10
N THR A 5 4.56 -21.01 -0.42
CA THR A 5 3.43 -20.77 -1.31
C THR A 5 2.42 -19.86 -0.62
N PHE A 6 2.25 -18.64 -1.15
CA PHE A 6 1.18 -17.74 -0.70
C PHE A 6 -0.17 -18.18 -1.27
N ASP A 7 -0.95 -18.87 -0.45
CA ASP A 7 -2.35 -19.18 -0.75
C ASP A 7 -3.22 -17.92 -0.63
N LEU A 8 -3.38 -17.22 -1.75
CA LEU A 8 -4.33 -16.12 -1.88
C LEU A 8 -5.76 -16.69 -1.88
N ARG A 9 -6.34 -16.89 -0.69
CA ARG A 9 -7.78 -17.16 -0.52
C ARG A 9 -8.59 -16.08 -1.25
N ALA A 10 -9.22 -16.47 -2.36
CA ALA A 10 -10.00 -15.57 -3.18
C ALA A 10 -11.16 -14.97 -2.37
N GLN A 11 -11.12 -13.65 -2.20
CA GLN A 11 -12.16 -12.88 -1.51
C GLN A 11 -13.48 -13.01 -2.27
N LYS A 12 -14.48 -13.69 -1.68
CA LYS A 12 -15.80 -13.87 -2.28
C LYS A 12 -16.46 -12.50 -2.50
N ARG A 13 -16.44 -12.02 -3.75
CA ARG A 13 -17.33 -10.94 -4.18
C ARG A 13 -18.74 -11.49 -4.21
N ASN A 14 -19.66 -10.84 -3.51
CA ASN A 14 -21.09 -11.11 -3.64
C ASN A 14 -21.56 -10.64 -5.02
N VAL A 15 -21.45 -11.52 -6.01
CA VAL A 15 -22.02 -11.31 -7.34
C VAL A 15 -23.52 -11.53 -7.21
N PHE A 16 -24.31 -10.47 -7.40
CA PHE A 16 -25.74 -10.62 -7.65
C PHE A 16 -25.90 -11.28 -9.02
N VAL A 17 -26.02 -12.61 -9.03
CA VAL A 17 -26.40 -13.37 -10.21
C VAL A 17 -27.89 -13.12 -10.45
N THR A 18 -28.22 -12.08 -11.20
CA THR A 18 -29.46 -12.10 -11.98
C THR A 18 -29.33 -13.24 -12.98
N GLN A 19 -30.07 -14.31 -12.75
CA GLN A 19 -30.17 -15.45 -13.66
C GLN A 19 -30.85 -14.98 -14.95
N LEU A 20 -30.05 -14.47 -15.90
CA LEU A 20 -30.43 -14.50 -17.29
C LEU A 20 -30.43 -15.99 -17.67
N ARG A 21 -31.63 -16.52 -17.90
CA ARG A 21 -31.80 -17.84 -18.50
C ARG A 21 -31.17 -17.77 -19.89
N ASP A 22 -30.23 -18.66 -20.16
CA ASP A 22 -29.91 -19.02 -21.53
C ASP A 22 -31.19 -19.58 -22.14
N GLN A 23 -31.82 -18.79 -23.00
CA GLN A 23 -32.99 -19.20 -23.74
C GLN A 23 -32.45 -19.81 -25.03
N GLU A 24 -32.47 -21.14 -25.08
CA GLU A 24 -31.97 -21.97 -26.17
C GLU A 24 -32.47 -21.45 -27.52
N ASP A 25 -31.58 -21.47 -28.52
CA ASP A 25 -31.89 -21.07 -29.89
C ASP A 25 -33.02 -21.95 -30.44
N PHE A 26 -34.25 -21.43 -30.46
CA PHE A 26 -35.37 -22.05 -31.16
C PHE A 26 -35.30 -21.67 -32.64
N ASP A 27 -35.23 -22.68 -33.50
CA ASP A 27 -35.15 -22.54 -34.96
C ASP A 27 -36.19 -21.54 -35.51
N ASP A 28 -35.72 -20.53 -36.25
CA ASP A 28 -36.51 -19.42 -36.79
C ASP A 28 -37.31 -19.80 -38.07
N ASP A 29 -37.81 -21.04 -38.09
CA ASP A 29 -38.48 -21.68 -39.24
C ASP A 29 -39.99 -21.88 -38.99
N LYS A 30 -40.69 -20.81 -38.57
CA LYS A 30 -42.19 -20.71 -38.60
C LYS A 30 -42.79 -19.32 -38.28
N ALA A 31 -42.34 -18.27 -38.96
CA ALA A 31 -42.94 -16.93 -38.87
C ALA A 31 -43.82 -16.53 -40.08
N ASP A 32 -44.30 -17.48 -40.89
CA ASP A 32 -44.98 -17.22 -42.16
C ASP A 32 -46.50 -17.50 -42.14
N PHE A 33 -47.16 -17.21 -41.01
CA PHE A 33 -48.63 -17.30 -40.86
C PHE A 33 -49.19 -16.22 -39.93
N ILE A 34 -49.38 -15.00 -40.45
CA ILE A 34 -50.56 -14.13 -40.25
C ILE A 34 -50.60 -13.12 -41.41
N LYS A 35 -51.41 -13.43 -42.42
CA LYS A 35 -51.75 -12.50 -43.50
C LYS A 35 -52.83 -11.54 -42.99
N LYS A 36 -52.45 -10.49 -42.26
CA LYS A 36 -53.38 -9.41 -41.87
C LYS A 36 -53.90 -8.74 -43.15
N HIS A 37 -55.14 -9.04 -43.54
CA HIS A 37 -55.83 -8.36 -44.64
C HIS A 37 -55.98 -6.87 -44.29
N ALA A 38 -55.22 -6.01 -44.97
CA ALA A 38 -55.57 -4.61 -45.10
C ALA A 38 -56.81 -4.52 -46.00
N ILE A 39 -57.97 -4.21 -45.40
CA ILE A 39 -59.20 -3.94 -46.15
C ILE A 39 -59.12 -2.51 -46.66
N ASP A 40 -58.56 -2.36 -47.85
CA ASP A 40 -58.56 -1.11 -48.61
C ASP A 40 -59.89 -0.99 -49.41
N GLU A 41 -61.03 -1.15 -48.71
CA GLU A 41 -62.36 -0.90 -49.28
C GLU A 41 -62.85 0.52 -48.97
N SER A 42 -63.27 1.19 -50.04
CA SER A 42 -63.79 2.55 -50.10
C SER A 42 -64.68 2.96 -48.91
N SER A 43 -64.45 4.21 -48.45
CA SER A 43 -65.20 4.96 -47.44
C SER A 43 -66.72 5.06 -47.64
N SER A 44 -67.24 4.59 -48.77
CA SER A 44 -68.66 4.63 -49.16
C SER A 44 -69.56 3.57 -48.51
N LYS A 45 -69.02 2.43 -48.03
CA LYS A 45 -69.84 1.33 -47.45
C LYS A 45 -70.08 1.38 -45.94
N LEU A 46 -69.36 2.21 -45.18
CA LEU A 46 -69.38 2.19 -43.71
C LEU A 46 -70.47 3.08 -43.06
N LEU A 47 -71.26 3.81 -43.85
CA LEU A 47 -72.23 4.79 -43.36
C LEU A 47 -73.62 4.23 -42.99
N SER A 48 -73.91 2.96 -43.28
CA SER A 48 -75.26 2.36 -43.20
C SER A 48 -75.62 1.69 -41.87
N SER A 49 -74.71 1.68 -40.89
CA SER A 49 -75.00 1.27 -39.52
C SER A 49 -74.32 2.27 -38.58
N SER A 50 -75.05 2.84 -37.62
CA SER A 50 -74.72 4.21 -37.16
C SER A 50 -74.49 4.39 -35.65
N ILE A 51 -74.40 3.32 -34.85
CA ILE A 51 -74.12 3.42 -33.39
C ILE A 51 -73.01 2.45 -32.95
N LYS A 52 -73.15 1.14 -33.22
CA LYS A 52 -72.10 0.14 -32.87
C LYS A 52 -70.79 0.34 -33.65
N THR A 53 -70.88 0.86 -34.87
CA THR A 53 -69.77 1.20 -35.77
C THR A 53 -68.91 2.36 -35.29
N LEU A 54 -69.48 3.36 -34.62
CA LEU A 54 -68.71 4.48 -34.09
C LEU A 54 -67.81 4.02 -32.93
N GLN A 55 -68.32 3.10 -32.10
CA GLN A 55 -67.51 2.46 -31.06
C GLN A 55 -66.48 1.49 -31.66
N SER A 56 -66.85 0.66 -32.66
CA SER A 56 -65.88 -0.26 -33.27
C SER A 56 -64.79 0.47 -34.06
N THR A 57 -65.09 1.59 -34.74
CA THR A 57 -64.09 2.41 -35.44
C THR A 57 -63.21 3.20 -34.47
N LEU A 58 -63.73 3.64 -33.31
CA LEU A 58 -62.89 4.18 -32.23
C LEU A 58 -61.94 3.12 -31.65
N LEU A 59 -62.41 1.90 -31.40
CA LEU A 59 -61.56 0.79 -30.95
C LEU A 59 -60.52 0.39 -32.00
N ILE A 60 -60.87 0.37 -33.29
CA ILE A 60 -59.93 0.13 -34.39
C ILE A 60 -58.89 1.26 -34.48
N LYS A 61 -59.29 2.52 -34.29
CA LYS A 61 -58.35 3.65 -34.22
C LYS A 61 -57.40 3.53 -33.03
N GLN A 62 -57.91 3.30 -31.82
CA GLN A 62 -57.07 3.07 -30.64
C GLN A 62 -56.14 1.86 -30.80
N ALA A 63 -56.61 0.77 -31.42
CA ALA A 63 -55.77 -0.38 -31.74
C ALA A 63 -54.68 -0.01 -32.77
N SER A 64 -54.99 0.79 -33.80
CA SER A 64 -54.00 1.27 -34.77
C SER A 64 -53.00 2.27 -34.19
N GLU A 65 -53.40 3.06 -33.19
CA GLU A 65 -52.53 3.96 -32.43
C GLU A 65 -51.64 3.16 -31.48
N ALA A 66 -52.19 2.12 -30.82
CA ALA A 66 -51.42 1.19 -30.01
C ALA A 66 -50.41 0.38 -30.83
N ASP A 67 -50.79 -0.13 -32.01
CA ASP A 67 -49.89 -0.85 -32.93
C ASP A 67 -48.74 0.09 -33.41
N LYS A 68 -49.02 1.37 -33.71
CA LYS A 68 -47.98 2.36 -34.05
C LYS A 68 -47.05 2.68 -32.88
N LEU A 69 -47.60 2.87 -31.67
CA LEU A 69 -46.81 3.09 -30.46
C LEU A 69 -45.94 1.86 -30.13
N GLN A 70 -46.45 0.64 -30.38
CA GLN A 70 -45.71 -0.61 -30.24
C GLN A 70 -44.53 -0.66 -31.22
N GLU A 71 -44.74 -0.28 -32.49
CA GLU A 71 -43.70 -0.20 -33.53
C GLU A 71 -42.64 0.85 -33.21
N GLU A 72 -43.03 2.06 -32.78
CA GLU A 72 -42.09 3.10 -32.33
C GLU A 72 -41.27 2.66 -31.11
N LEU A 73 -41.91 1.98 -30.15
CA LEU A 73 -41.25 1.46 -28.95
C LEU A 73 -40.27 0.33 -29.30
N GLN A 74 -40.64 -0.56 -30.23
CA GLN A 74 -39.77 -1.62 -30.74
C GLN A 74 -38.53 -1.02 -31.44
N LYS A 75 -38.72 -0.07 -32.35
CA LYS A 75 -37.62 0.67 -32.99
C LYS A 75 -36.72 1.37 -31.98
N LYS A 76 -37.28 1.94 -30.89
CA LYS A 76 -36.48 2.54 -29.80
C LYS A 76 -35.71 1.52 -28.96
N ARG A 77 -36.22 0.29 -28.81
CA ARG A 77 -35.47 -0.82 -28.19
C ARG A 77 -34.30 -1.25 -29.05
N GLU A 78 -34.49 -1.36 -30.36
CA GLU A 78 -33.45 -1.71 -31.33
C GLU A 78 -32.35 -0.63 -31.37
N GLU A 79 -32.72 0.65 -31.53
CA GLU A 79 -31.78 1.78 -31.44
C GLU A 79 -30.99 1.81 -30.11
N TYR A 80 -31.59 1.39 -29.00
CA TYR A 80 -30.92 1.30 -27.70
C TYR A 80 -30.00 0.09 -27.61
N HIS A 81 -30.43 -1.06 -28.14
CA HIS A 81 -29.64 -2.28 -28.17
C HIS A 81 -28.36 -2.10 -29.00
N GLU A 82 -28.46 -1.53 -30.22
CA GLU A 82 -27.31 -1.18 -31.05
C GLU A 82 -26.32 -0.25 -30.33
N LYS A 83 -26.83 0.80 -29.66
CA LYS A 83 -26.01 1.72 -28.87
C LYS A 83 -25.31 1.02 -27.70
N MET A 84 -25.99 0.08 -27.03
CA MET A 84 -25.40 -0.71 -25.94
C MET A 84 -24.31 -1.67 -26.46
N LEU A 85 -24.53 -2.34 -27.60
CA LEU A 85 -23.51 -3.17 -28.25
C LEU A 85 -22.29 -2.35 -28.67
N ALA A 86 -22.49 -1.19 -29.30
CA ALA A 86 -21.43 -0.28 -29.69
C ALA A 86 -20.64 0.25 -28.48
N CYS A 87 -21.34 0.56 -27.37
CA CYS A 87 -20.71 0.97 -26.12
C CYS A 87 -19.86 -0.16 -25.52
N SER A 88 -20.41 -1.37 -25.40
CA SER A 88 -19.73 -2.56 -24.88
C SER A 88 -18.47 -2.92 -25.70
N SER A 89 -18.57 -2.90 -27.03
CA SER A 89 -17.42 -3.11 -27.93
C SER A 89 -16.32 -2.05 -27.73
N LYS A 90 -16.71 -0.79 -27.53
CA LYS A 90 -15.77 0.31 -27.24
C LYS A 90 -15.13 0.17 -25.87
N GLU A 91 -15.87 -0.25 -24.85
CA GLU A 91 -15.32 -0.56 -23.51
C GLU A 91 -14.30 -1.70 -23.56
N GLU A 92 -14.58 -2.77 -24.31
CA GLU A 92 -13.60 -3.85 -24.53
C GLU A 92 -12.33 -3.36 -25.23
N MET A 93 -12.45 -2.56 -26.29
CA MET A 93 -11.29 -2.00 -26.99
C MET A 93 -10.47 -1.09 -26.08
N LEU A 94 -11.11 -0.25 -25.27
CA LEU A 94 -10.43 0.59 -24.28
C LEU A 94 -9.73 -0.26 -23.21
N ARG A 95 -10.38 -1.33 -22.70
CA ARG A 95 -9.80 -2.27 -21.73
C ARG A 95 -8.57 -2.99 -22.31
N LYS A 96 -8.66 -3.50 -23.54
CA LYS A 96 -7.55 -4.14 -24.28
C LYS A 96 -6.39 -3.14 -24.48
N ARG A 97 -6.68 -1.89 -24.86
CA ARG A 97 -5.67 -0.83 -25.02
C ARG A 97 -5.01 -0.45 -23.69
N GLN A 98 -5.77 -0.37 -22.59
CA GLN A 98 -5.25 -0.09 -21.26
C GLN A 98 -4.32 -1.22 -20.77
N GLN A 99 -4.68 -2.49 -21.01
CA GLN A 99 -3.83 -3.63 -20.72
C GLN A 99 -2.52 -3.58 -21.51
N GLN A 100 -2.57 -3.32 -22.82
CA GLN A 100 -1.36 -3.16 -23.65
C GLN A 100 -0.45 -2.01 -23.19
N ILE A 101 -1.02 -0.89 -22.73
CA ILE A 101 -0.24 0.21 -22.15
C ILE A 101 0.41 -0.23 -20.84
N GLY A 102 -0.34 -0.87 -19.93
CA GLY A 102 0.17 -1.40 -18.67
C GLY A 102 1.31 -2.42 -18.88
N GLU A 103 1.18 -3.32 -19.86
CA GLU A 103 2.26 -4.24 -20.23
C GLU A 103 3.51 -3.53 -20.76
N ARG A 104 3.34 -2.49 -21.58
CA ARG A 104 4.48 -1.70 -22.09
C ARG A 104 5.20 -0.97 -20.95
N VAL A 105 4.45 -0.32 -20.05
CA VAL A 105 5.02 0.31 -18.85
C VAL A 105 5.76 -0.72 -18.00
N ASN A 106 5.15 -1.87 -17.71
CA ASN A 106 5.80 -2.95 -16.96
C ASN A 106 7.08 -3.49 -17.64
N LYS A 107 7.14 -3.50 -18.98
CA LYS A 107 8.35 -3.88 -19.75
C LYS A 107 9.43 -2.79 -19.65
N PHE A 108 9.06 -1.51 -19.74
CA PHE A 108 10.00 -0.38 -19.57
C PHE A 108 10.54 -0.29 -18.14
N ASP A 109 9.70 -0.44 -17.12
CA ASP A 109 10.13 -0.44 -15.71
C ASP A 109 11.13 -1.57 -15.41
N LYS A 110 10.89 -2.77 -15.94
CA LYS A 110 11.84 -3.89 -15.85
C LYS A 110 13.15 -3.56 -16.55
N PHE A 111 13.09 -3.03 -17.78
CA PHE A 111 14.27 -2.65 -18.54
C PHE A 111 15.10 -1.55 -17.85
N ILE A 112 14.46 -0.55 -17.27
CA ILE A 112 15.12 0.52 -16.49
C ILE A 112 15.83 -0.10 -15.28
N LYS A 113 15.12 -0.88 -14.45
CA LYS A 113 15.68 -1.55 -13.26
C LYS A 113 16.85 -2.46 -13.61
N GLU A 114 16.74 -3.26 -14.68
CA GLU A 114 17.85 -4.09 -15.16
C GLU A 114 19.05 -3.27 -15.65
N THR A 115 18.79 -2.15 -16.35
CA THR A 115 19.84 -1.27 -16.87
C THR A 115 20.57 -0.55 -15.74
N GLU A 116 19.85 -0.10 -14.71
CA GLU A 116 20.44 0.45 -13.49
C GLU A 116 21.30 -0.59 -12.75
N VAL A 117 20.83 -1.83 -12.62
CA VAL A 117 21.63 -2.93 -12.02
C VAL A 117 22.88 -3.22 -12.84
N LYS A 118 22.78 -3.26 -14.17
CA LYS A 118 23.94 -3.42 -15.08
C LYS A 118 24.93 -2.25 -14.93
N ARG A 119 24.44 -1.01 -14.89
CA ARG A 119 25.25 0.20 -14.68
C ARG A 119 25.95 0.22 -13.32
N ARG A 120 25.24 -0.16 -12.25
CA ARG A 120 25.77 -0.25 -10.89
C ARG A 120 26.88 -1.28 -10.79
N ARG A 121 26.65 -2.51 -11.29
CA ARG A 121 27.68 -3.57 -11.35
C ARG A 121 28.91 -3.16 -12.15
N ALA A 122 28.72 -2.48 -13.29
CA ALA A 122 29.83 -1.97 -14.10
C ALA A 122 30.64 -0.89 -13.35
N LEU A 123 29.96 0.04 -12.66
CA LEU A 123 30.60 1.07 -11.84
C LEU A 123 31.38 0.47 -10.66
N GLU A 124 30.79 -0.47 -9.93
CA GLU A 124 31.42 -1.19 -8.82
C GLU A 124 32.66 -1.97 -9.29
N LYS A 125 32.55 -2.70 -10.41
CA LYS A 125 33.69 -3.41 -11.01
C LYS A 125 34.82 -2.45 -11.37
N TYR A 126 34.51 -1.33 -12.04
CA TYR A 126 35.49 -0.30 -12.38
C TYR A 126 36.15 0.32 -11.15
N GLN A 127 35.39 0.63 -10.10
CA GLN A 127 35.95 1.18 -8.85
C GLN A 127 36.87 0.18 -8.15
N ASN A 128 36.49 -1.10 -8.09
CA ASN A 128 37.29 -2.16 -7.50
C ASN A 128 38.58 -2.39 -8.30
N GLU A 129 38.49 -2.45 -9.63
CA GLU A 129 39.65 -2.60 -10.52
C GLU A 129 40.59 -1.39 -10.45
N LYS A 130 40.06 -0.17 -10.36
CA LYS A 130 40.85 1.04 -10.11
C LYS A 130 41.57 0.99 -8.76
N ARG A 131 40.89 0.63 -7.67
CA ARG A 131 41.50 0.47 -6.33
C ARG A 131 42.59 -0.60 -6.33
N LEU A 132 42.35 -1.75 -6.95
CA LEU A 132 43.32 -2.84 -7.07
C LEU A 132 44.55 -2.40 -7.88
N LYS A 133 44.35 -1.67 -8.99
CA LYS A 133 45.44 -1.07 -9.78
C LYS A 133 46.26 -0.10 -8.93
N GLU A 134 45.62 0.80 -8.18
CA GLU A 134 46.31 1.73 -7.28
C GLU A 134 47.14 1.01 -6.21
N GLN A 135 46.58 -0.02 -5.56
CA GLN A 135 47.31 -0.89 -4.61
C GLN A 135 48.53 -1.55 -5.27
N LYS A 136 48.34 -2.23 -6.41
CA LYS A 136 49.42 -2.91 -7.13
C LYS A 136 50.50 -1.95 -7.65
N THR A 137 50.14 -0.72 -8.03
CA THR A 137 51.15 0.30 -8.38
C THR A 137 51.98 0.75 -7.17
N LYS A 138 51.39 0.84 -5.98
CA LYS A 138 52.12 1.16 -4.72
C LYS A 138 53.06 0.02 -4.34
N GLU A 139 52.60 -1.23 -4.36
CA GLU A 139 53.44 -2.41 -4.14
C GLU A 139 54.63 -2.45 -5.12
N LEU A 140 54.37 -2.25 -6.42
CA LEU A 140 55.41 -2.21 -7.45
C LEU A 140 56.43 -1.08 -7.19
N GLN A 141 55.98 0.10 -6.76
CA GLN A 141 56.87 1.20 -6.38
C GLN A 141 57.75 0.85 -5.17
N ILE A 142 57.18 0.24 -4.13
CA ILE A 142 57.92 -0.21 -2.93
C ILE A 142 59.00 -1.22 -3.34
N HIS A 143 58.62 -2.30 -4.01
CA HIS A 143 59.57 -3.33 -4.44
C HIS A 143 60.63 -2.81 -5.42
N THR A 144 60.29 -1.86 -6.29
CA THR A 144 61.27 -1.21 -7.17
C THR A 144 62.29 -0.38 -6.38
N GLN A 145 61.87 0.29 -5.30
CA GLN A 145 62.78 1.01 -4.41
C GLN A 145 63.66 0.06 -3.59
N GLU A 146 63.10 -1.03 -3.06
CA GLU A 146 63.85 -2.07 -2.34
C GLU A 146 64.91 -2.71 -3.23
N LEU A 147 64.54 -3.10 -4.45
CA LEU A 147 65.44 -3.69 -5.44
C LEU A 147 66.55 -2.68 -5.84
N ARG A 148 66.23 -1.38 -5.97
CA ARG A 148 67.24 -0.33 -6.17
C ARG A 148 68.21 -0.22 -4.99
N LYS A 149 67.72 -0.18 -3.75
CA LYS A 149 68.55 -0.15 -2.53
C LYS A 149 69.45 -1.39 -2.45
N LEU A 150 68.90 -2.58 -2.73
CA LEU A 150 69.64 -3.84 -2.67
C LEU A 150 70.72 -3.92 -3.75
N ARG A 151 70.44 -3.47 -4.98
CA ARG A 151 71.45 -3.34 -6.05
C ARG A 151 72.56 -2.35 -5.70
N GLN A 152 72.23 -1.22 -5.05
CA GLN A 152 73.24 -0.26 -4.56
C GLN A 152 74.12 -0.89 -3.47
N ARG A 153 73.51 -1.57 -2.49
CA ARG A 153 74.23 -2.31 -1.43
C ARG A 153 75.12 -3.39 -2.01
N PHE A 154 74.63 -4.18 -2.97
CA PHE A 154 75.42 -5.19 -3.67
C PHE A 154 76.65 -4.58 -4.36
N LYS A 155 76.49 -3.53 -5.18
CA LYS A 155 77.61 -2.84 -5.83
C LYS A 155 78.62 -2.26 -4.83
N HIS A 156 78.16 -1.76 -3.68
CA HIS A 156 79.03 -1.26 -2.62
C HIS A 156 79.83 -2.40 -1.94
N LEU A 157 79.17 -3.52 -1.63
CA LEU A 157 79.82 -4.71 -1.06
C LEU A 157 80.81 -5.33 -2.06
N GLN A 158 80.45 -5.42 -3.34
CA GLN A 158 81.32 -5.90 -4.41
C GLN A 158 82.62 -5.08 -4.47
N LYS A 159 82.51 -3.74 -4.52
CA LYS A 159 83.69 -2.85 -4.46
C LYS A 159 84.53 -3.07 -3.20
N LYS A 160 83.89 -3.27 -2.03
CA LYS A 160 84.62 -3.59 -0.80
C LYS A 160 85.37 -4.92 -0.92
N VAL A 161 84.74 -5.97 -1.44
CA VAL A 161 85.39 -7.28 -1.67
C VAL A 161 86.56 -7.14 -2.65
N GLU A 162 86.40 -6.39 -3.73
CA GLU A 162 87.49 -6.08 -4.68
C GLU A 162 88.66 -5.38 -3.99
N THR A 163 88.41 -4.35 -3.16
CA THR A 163 89.48 -3.69 -2.38
C THR A 163 90.12 -4.61 -1.34
N PHE A 164 89.34 -5.46 -0.66
CA PHE A 164 89.87 -6.36 0.37
C PHE A 164 90.57 -7.60 -0.20
N SER A 165 90.28 -8.00 -1.44
CA SER A 165 90.94 -9.11 -2.14
C SER A 165 92.46 -8.89 -2.29
N VAL A 166 92.90 -7.63 -2.42
CA VAL A 166 94.34 -7.30 -2.46
C VAL A 166 95.02 -7.67 -1.14
N TYR A 167 94.45 -7.25 -0.01
CA TYR A 167 94.97 -7.60 1.31
C TYR A 167 94.87 -9.10 1.61
N GLN A 168 93.79 -9.77 1.18
CA GLN A 168 93.66 -11.22 1.28
C GLN A 168 94.80 -11.94 0.53
N LYS A 169 95.09 -11.56 -0.72
CA LYS A 169 96.18 -12.13 -1.53
C LYS A 169 97.56 -11.85 -0.93
N TYR A 170 97.75 -10.66 -0.35
CA TYR A 170 98.98 -10.31 0.35
C TYR A 170 99.15 -11.15 1.62
N LEU A 171 98.13 -11.21 2.48
CA LEU A 171 98.15 -11.99 3.72
C LEU A 171 98.36 -13.48 3.45
N MET A 172 97.76 -14.05 2.39
CA MET A 172 97.99 -15.44 2.01
C MET A 172 99.48 -15.69 1.71
N LYS A 173 100.11 -14.83 0.89
CA LYS A 173 101.55 -14.91 0.61
C LYS A 173 102.42 -14.73 1.85
N VAL A 174 102.01 -13.89 2.81
CA VAL A 174 102.72 -13.73 4.08
C VAL A 174 102.62 -15.00 4.92
N VAL A 175 101.44 -15.64 4.97
CA VAL A 175 101.25 -16.93 5.63
C VAL A 175 102.11 -18.01 4.96
N ASP A 176 102.13 -18.07 3.62
CA ASP A 176 102.94 -19.04 2.85
C ASP A 176 104.46 -18.92 3.12
N ILE A 177 104.94 -17.74 3.51
CA ILE A 177 106.36 -17.45 3.81
C ILE A 177 106.68 -17.60 5.32
N THR A 178 105.66 -17.56 6.19
CA THR A 178 105.86 -17.58 7.64
C THR A 178 106.05 -19.02 8.15
N PRO A 179 107.09 -19.33 8.95
CA PRO A 179 107.25 -20.65 9.56
C PRO A 179 106.04 -21.02 10.44
N GLY A 180 105.58 -22.27 10.38
CA GLY A 180 104.36 -22.72 11.08
C GLY A 180 104.35 -22.38 12.57
N ASP A 181 105.47 -22.64 13.25
CA ASP A 181 105.67 -22.43 14.69
C ASP A 181 105.54 -20.95 15.14
N TYR A 182 105.54 -19.98 14.22
CA TYR A 182 105.44 -18.56 14.54
C TYR A 182 104.07 -18.16 15.11
N PHE A 183 103.00 -18.86 14.73
CA PHE A 183 101.66 -18.59 15.23
C PHE A 183 101.28 -19.45 16.45
N ASP A 184 101.82 -20.67 16.57
CA ASP A 184 101.51 -21.63 17.64
C ASP A 184 101.90 -21.12 19.04
N ASN A 185 102.95 -20.31 19.14
CA ASN A 185 103.38 -19.67 20.39
C ASN A 185 102.60 -18.37 20.71
N THR A 186 101.66 -17.93 19.87
CA THR A 186 100.92 -16.65 20.02
C THR A 186 99.52 -16.82 20.60
N ASN A 187 99.36 -17.69 21.59
CA ASN A 187 98.11 -17.84 22.34
C ASN A 187 97.67 -16.53 23.06
N ASP A 188 98.61 -15.60 23.30
CA ASP A 188 98.37 -14.23 23.78
C ASP A 188 98.21 -13.18 22.65
N SER A 189 97.98 -13.60 21.40
CA SER A 189 97.79 -12.65 20.29
C SER A 189 96.54 -11.80 20.51
N VAL A 190 96.73 -10.48 20.51
CA VAL A 190 95.66 -9.46 20.54
C VAL A 190 94.60 -9.74 19.46
N LEU A 191 94.99 -10.36 18.34
CA LEU A 191 94.08 -10.81 17.29
C LEU A 191 93.10 -11.89 17.77
N LEU A 192 93.58 -12.92 18.49
CA LEU A 192 92.72 -13.97 19.08
C LEU A 192 91.77 -13.36 20.11
N GLY A 193 92.24 -12.42 20.94
CA GLY A 193 91.39 -11.69 21.89
C GLY A 193 90.29 -10.88 21.21
N ILE A 194 90.61 -10.18 20.11
CA ILE A 194 89.63 -9.45 19.29
C ILE A 194 88.64 -10.40 18.61
N MET A 195 89.11 -11.52 18.04
CA MET A 195 88.25 -12.53 17.42
C MET A 195 87.32 -13.19 18.44
N ALA A 196 87.81 -13.54 19.63
CA ALA A 196 87.01 -14.08 20.72
C ALA A 196 85.94 -13.07 21.18
N ARG A 197 86.33 -11.80 21.40
CA ARG A 197 85.37 -10.74 21.75
C ARG A 197 84.31 -10.52 20.67
N HIS A 198 84.71 -10.53 19.39
CA HIS A 198 83.77 -10.44 18.26
C HIS A 198 82.81 -11.64 18.24
N LYS A 199 83.33 -12.86 18.43
CA LYS A 199 82.51 -14.09 18.49
C LYS A 199 81.49 -14.04 19.62
N THR A 200 81.88 -13.58 20.81
CA THR A 200 80.98 -13.38 21.95
C THR A 200 79.92 -12.31 21.64
N LEU A 201 80.32 -11.16 21.10
CA LEU A 201 79.38 -10.08 20.76
C LEU A 201 78.41 -10.46 19.63
N PHE A 202 78.87 -11.25 18.65
CA PHE A 202 78.03 -11.77 17.58
C PHE A 202 77.03 -12.79 18.12
N SER A 203 77.47 -13.71 19.00
CA SER A 203 76.58 -14.64 19.70
C SER A 203 75.51 -13.92 20.54
N THR A 204 75.87 -12.88 21.30
CA THR A 204 74.86 -12.09 22.03
C THR A 204 73.93 -11.32 21.10
N PHE A 205 74.41 -10.85 19.94
CA PHE A 205 73.56 -10.26 18.90
C PHE A 205 72.58 -11.27 18.29
N GLU A 206 73.00 -12.50 17.98
CA GLU A 206 72.10 -13.56 17.48
C GLU A 206 71.01 -13.91 18.51
N VAL A 207 71.39 -14.06 19.79
CA VAL A 207 70.44 -14.30 20.90
C VAL A 207 69.46 -13.12 21.04
N LEU A 208 69.94 -11.88 20.96
CA LEU A 208 69.08 -10.69 21.03
C LEU A 208 68.15 -10.59 19.82
N SER A 209 68.65 -10.87 18.60
CA SER A 209 67.85 -10.87 17.38
C SER A 209 66.77 -11.95 17.39
N ALA A 210 67.08 -13.15 17.88
CA ALA A 210 66.10 -14.22 18.06
C ALA A 210 65.06 -13.86 19.14
N THR A 211 65.47 -13.15 20.20
CA THR A 211 64.56 -12.67 21.24
C THR A 211 63.65 -11.56 20.74
N LEU A 212 64.18 -10.64 19.92
CA LEU A 212 63.38 -9.62 19.24
C LEU A 212 62.35 -10.24 18.30
N GLY A 213 62.74 -11.26 17.51
CA GLY A 213 61.82 -12.03 16.67
C GLY A 213 60.64 -12.59 17.47
N ARG A 214 60.91 -13.37 18.53
CA ARG A 214 59.85 -13.91 19.40
C ARG A 214 58.95 -12.81 19.98
N LYS A 215 59.51 -11.65 20.34
CA LYS A 215 58.72 -10.53 20.88
C LYS A 215 57.88 -9.83 19.80
N THR A 216 58.33 -9.82 18.54
CA THR A 216 57.50 -9.40 17.40
C THR A 216 56.36 -10.39 17.17
N ASP A 217 56.64 -11.70 17.19
CA ASP A 217 55.63 -12.76 17.02
C ASP A 217 54.55 -12.69 18.13
N GLU A 218 54.95 -12.48 19.39
CA GLU A 218 54.03 -12.24 20.52
C GLU A 218 53.13 -11.01 20.27
N VAL A 219 53.70 -9.89 19.80
CA VAL A 219 52.95 -8.67 19.50
C VAL A 219 51.97 -8.90 18.35
N GLU A 220 52.35 -9.61 17.30
CA GLU A 220 51.45 -9.96 16.20
C GLU A 220 50.30 -10.87 16.66
N ALA A 221 50.57 -11.85 17.53
CA ALA A 221 49.54 -12.69 18.13
C ALA A 221 48.55 -11.87 18.98
N TYR A 222 49.03 -10.94 19.82
CA TYR A 222 48.15 -10.04 20.58
C TYR A 222 47.34 -9.12 19.66
N GLN A 223 47.92 -8.61 18.56
CA GLN A 223 47.18 -7.81 17.58
C GLN A 223 46.06 -8.63 16.90
N GLN A 224 46.31 -9.89 16.54
CA GLN A 224 45.28 -10.78 16.00
C GLN A 224 44.15 -11.03 17.00
N ILE A 225 44.47 -11.27 18.28
CA ILE A 225 43.46 -11.42 19.34
C ILE A 225 42.60 -10.15 19.45
N ILE A 226 43.21 -8.96 19.50
CA ILE A 226 42.50 -7.68 19.57
C ILE A 226 41.60 -7.48 18.34
N GLN A 227 42.07 -7.82 17.14
CA GLN A 227 41.28 -7.73 15.91
C GLN A 227 40.07 -8.68 15.94
N ASN A 228 40.26 -9.94 16.36
CA ASN A 228 39.20 -10.93 16.47
C ASN A 228 38.15 -10.51 17.51
N THR A 229 38.56 -10.11 18.71
CA THR A 229 37.64 -9.62 19.75
C THR A 229 36.86 -8.37 19.29
N LYS A 230 37.51 -7.46 18.54
CA LYS A 230 36.83 -6.31 17.95
C LYS A 230 35.82 -6.70 16.88
N GLN A 231 36.11 -7.71 16.05
CA GLN A 231 35.16 -8.23 15.06
C GLN A 231 33.95 -8.88 15.74
N LEU A 232 34.17 -9.71 16.77
CA LEU A 232 33.09 -10.32 17.56
C LEU A 232 32.21 -9.28 18.25
N TYR A 233 32.82 -8.25 18.86
CA TYR A 233 32.06 -7.16 19.48
C TYR A 233 31.24 -6.35 18.46
N ASN A 234 31.82 -6.04 17.29
CA ASN A 234 31.08 -5.39 16.20
C ASN A 234 29.92 -6.26 15.69
N GLN A 235 30.10 -7.58 15.62
CA GLN A 235 29.05 -8.52 15.24
C GLN A 235 27.92 -8.53 16.27
N GLN A 236 28.25 -8.56 17.57
CA GLN A 236 27.25 -8.47 18.64
C GLN A 236 26.48 -7.14 18.56
N LEU A 237 27.18 -6.03 18.40
CA LEU A 237 26.56 -4.70 18.25
C LEU A 237 25.59 -4.64 17.05
N LEU A 238 25.86 -5.35 15.96
CA LEU A 238 24.94 -5.45 14.82
C LEU A 238 23.69 -6.29 15.14
N ILE A 239 23.85 -7.37 15.92
CA ILE A 239 22.73 -8.19 16.41
C ILE A 239 21.85 -7.35 17.35
N ASP A 240 22.45 -6.73 18.37
CA ASP A 240 21.76 -5.87 19.35
C ASP A 240 20.99 -4.73 18.67
N ASN A 241 21.61 -4.04 17.69
CA ASN A 241 20.93 -3.02 16.89
C ASN A 241 19.76 -3.59 16.07
N SER A 242 19.89 -4.82 15.54
CA SER A 242 18.79 -5.48 14.83
C SER A 242 17.61 -5.82 15.76
N ASP A 243 17.90 -6.17 17.02
CA ASP A 243 16.88 -6.46 18.03
C ASP A 243 16.22 -5.19 18.56
N ILE A 244 16.99 -4.10 18.75
CA ILE A 244 16.44 -2.76 19.01
C ILE A 244 15.47 -2.35 17.90
N ALA A 245 15.84 -2.53 16.63
CA ALA A 245 14.96 -2.21 15.50
C ALA A 245 13.67 -3.07 15.47
N LYS A 246 13.74 -4.36 15.82
CA LYS A 246 12.55 -5.23 15.97
C LYS A 246 11.64 -4.73 17.09
N LEU A 247 12.21 -4.35 18.23
CA LEU A 247 11.46 -3.84 19.38
C LEU A 247 10.83 -2.47 19.09
N GLN A 248 11.53 -1.60 18.36
CA GLN A 248 11.00 -0.31 17.89
C GLN A 248 9.81 -0.49 16.94
N ASN A 249 9.94 -1.33 15.90
CA ASN A 249 8.84 -1.64 15.00
C ASN A 249 7.62 -2.20 15.76
N ARG A 250 7.83 -3.13 16.69
CA ARG A 250 6.74 -3.69 17.52
C ARG A 250 6.09 -2.63 18.42
N LEU A 251 6.84 -1.65 18.90
CA LEU A 251 6.29 -0.52 19.65
C LEU A 251 5.45 0.36 18.73
N GLU A 252 5.93 0.69 17.52
CA GLU A 252 5.21 1.46 16.51
C GLU A 252 3.91 0.77 16.05
N ASP A 253 3.92 -0.55 15.86
CA ASP A 253 2.71 -1.33 15.55
C ASP A 253 1.66 -1.22 16.67
N ILE A 254 2.10 -1.32 17.93
CA ILE A 254 1.21 -1.23 19.10
C ILE A 254 0.68 0.19 19.30
N THR A 255 1.52 1.23 19.15
CA THR A 255 1.07 2.63 19.28
C THR A 255 0.15 3.04 18.14
N HIS A 256 0.40 2.59 16.91
CA HIS A 256 -0.52 2.77 15.79
C HIS A 256 -1.86 2.07 16.03
N SER A 257 -1.85 0.83 16.55
CA SER A 257 -3.07 0.10 16.92
C SER A 257 -3.87 0.80 18.02
N ASN A 258 -3.21 1.29 19.08
CA ASN A 258 -3.85 2.07 20.13
C ASN A 258 -4.43 3.39 19.60
N ALA A 259 -3.68 4.15 18.80
CA ALA A 259 -4.18 5.39 18.20
C ALA A 259 -5.40 5.16 17.29
N HIS A 260 -5.44 4.03 16.58
CA HIS A 260 -6.62 3.63 15.81
C HIS A 260 -7.83 3.33 16.72
N LEU A 261 -7.64 2.58 17.81
CA LEU A 261 -8.69 2.27 18.78
C LEU A 261 -9.19 3.54 19.50
N GLU A 262 -8.31 4.44 19.89
CA GLU A 262 -8.65 5.75 20.47
C GLU A 262 -9.49 6.58 19.51
N HIS A 263 -9.13 6.63 18.22
CA HIS A 263 -9.91 7.35 17.21
C HIS A 263 -11.31 6.74 16.99
N VAL A 264 -11.42 5.41 17.00
CA VAL A 264 -12.72 4.71 16.94
C VAL A 264 -13.57 5.02 18.18
N LEU A 265 -12.98 5.01 19.38
CA LEU A 265 -13.65 5.37 20.62
C LEU A 265 -14.14 6.83 20.59
N GLN A 266 -13.28 7.79 20.25
CA GLN A 266 -13.65 9.21 20.11
C GLN A 266 -14.81 9.40 19.12
N THR A 267 -14.75 8.77 17.96
CA THR A 267 -15.82 8.83 16.94
C THR A 267 -17.13 8.27 17.50
N SER A 268 -17.08 7.17 18.26
CA SER A 268 -18.27 6.62 18.93
C SER A 268 -18.82 7.55 20.02
N GLU A 269 -17.97 8.16 20.85
CA GLU A 269 -18.35 9.12 21.88
C GLU A 269 -19.00 10.37 21.28
N GLU A 270 -18.48 10.88 20.16
CA GLU A 270 -19.08 11.97 19.40
C GLU A 270 -20.48 11.62 18.92
N ILE A 271 -20.68 10.42 18.35
CA ILE A 271 -22.00 9.92 17.93
C ILE A 271 -22.95 9.82 19.13
N TYR A 272 -22.53 9.23 20.25
CA TYR A 272 -23.35 9.17 21.48
C TYR A 272 -23.67 10.57 22.03
N ARG A 273 -22.73 11.51 21.96
CA ARG A 273 -22.92 12.91 22.40
C ARG A 273 -23.92 13.66 21.51
N GLN A 274 -23.87 13.44 20.20
CA GLN A 274 -24.84 13.96 19.24
C GLN A 274 -26.23 13.37 19.53
N GLN A 275 -26.36 12.04 19.66
CA GLN A 275 -27.62 11.37 20.01
C GLN A 275 -28.20 11.85 21.34
N ARG A 276 -27.35 12.04 22.37
CA ARG A 276 -27.81 12.54 23.68
C ARG A 276 -28.27 14.00 23.61
N THR A 277 -27.61 14.82 22.78
CA THR A 277 -28.04 16.20 22.51
C THR A 277 -29.36 16.25 21.75
N THR A 278 -29.54 15.46 20.69
CA THR A 278 -30.82 15.42 19.95
C THR A 278 -31.96 14.88 20.80
N LEU A 279 -31.71 13.85 21.62
CA LEU A 279 -32.70 13.38 22.61
C LEU A 279 -33.06 14.48 23.62
N GLY A 280 -32.08 15.24 24.13
CA GLY A 280 -32.33 16.39 25.00
C GLY A 280 -33.17 17.48 24.33
N GLN A 281 -32.89 17.81 23.07
CA GLN A 281 -33.68 18.75 22.27
C GLN A 281 -35.12 18.27 22.05
N VAL A 282 -35.31 16.99 21.74
CA VAL A 282 -36.65 16.38 21.62
C VAL A 282 -37.41 16.43 22.95
N LYS A 283 -36.76 16.06 24.07
CA LYS A 283 -37.39 16.16 25.41
C LYS A 283 -37.82 17.59 25.74
N LEU A 284 -36.96 18.59 25.46
CA LEU A 284 -37.30 20.01 25.65
C LEU A 284 -38.43 20.48 24.72
N ALA A 285 -38.45 20.03 23.46
CA ALA A 285 -39.54 20.34 22.53
C ALA A 285 -40.88 19.76 23.00
N VAL A 286 -40.88 18.52 23.51
CA VAL A 286 -42.07 17.88 24.10
C VAL A 286 -42.54 18.63 25.35
N LEU A 287 -41.63 18.96 26.29
CA LEU A 287 -41.94 19.78 27.48
C LEU A 287 -42.59 21.12 27.09
N ASN A 288 -41.97 21.86 26.16
CA ASN A 288 -42.45 23.17 25.68
C ASN A 288 -43.80 23.10 24.94
N LEU A 289 -44.12 21.94 24.33
CA LEU A 289 -45.42 21.70 23.69
C LEU A 289 -46.47 21.32 24.73
N ALA A 290 -46.17 20.42 25.65
CA ALA A 290 -47.06 19.99 26.71
C ALA A 290 -47.46 21.16 27.63
N GLU A 291 -46.51 22.03 27.98
CA GLU A 291 -46.78 23.23 28.78
C GLU A 291 -47.79 24.18 28.10
N LYS A 292 -47.78 24.26 26.76
CA LYS A 292 -48.74 25.06 25.98
C LYS A 292 -50.11 24.39 25.85
N CYS A 293 -50.19 23.07 25.95
CA CYS A 293 -51.43 22.30 25.90
C CYS A 293 -52.17 22.28 27.25
N VAL A 294 -51.47 22.55 28.36
CA VAL A 294 -52.04 22.54 29.71
C VAL A 294 -52.77 23.85 30.03
N ARG A 295 -53.94 23.73 30.68
CA ARG A 295 -54.80 24.86 31.06
C ARG A 295 -54.20 25.62 32.26
N LYS A 296 -54.41 26.94 32.33
CA LYS A 296 -53.77 27.89 33.29
C LYS A 296 -53.91 27.60 34.80
N HIS A 297 -54.64 26.57 35.21
CA HIS A 297 -54.90 26.21 36.60
C HIS A 297 -54.40 24.81 36.99
N CYS A 298 -53.63 24.14 36.14
CA CYS A 298 -53.01 22.85 36.43
C CYS A 298 -51.59 23.01 37.02
N PRO A 299 -51.11 22.03 37.82
CA PRO A 299 -49.75 22.04 38.36
C PRO A 299 -48.69 21.87 37.25
N PRO A 300 -47.45 22.35 37.47
CA PRO A 300 -46.39 22.30 36.47
C PRO A 300 -45.94 20.87 36.14
N LEU A 301 -45.73 20.58 34.85
CA LEU A 301 -45.46 19.24 34.27
C LEU A 301 -44.10 18.63 34.63
N VAL A 302 -43.34 19.23 35.54
CA VAL A 302 -41.90 18.96 35.78
C VAL A 302 -41.62 17.52 36.24
N SER A 303 -42.64 16.78 36.71
CA SER A 303 -42.52 15.41 37.22
C SER A 303 -43.16 14.32 36.35
N LEU A 304 -43.71 14.64 35.17
CA LEU A 304 -44.30 13.62 34.26
C LEU A 304 -43.24 12.96 33.38
N ASP A 305 -43.46 11.72 32.96
CA ASP A 305 -42.62 11.11 31.93
C ASP A 305 -42.96 11.66 30.54
N ILE A 306 -42.04 11.48 29.59
CA ILE A 306 -42.15 11.99 28.22
C ILE A 306 -43.34 11.37 27.48
N LEU A 307 -43.63 10.09 27.76
CA LEU A 307 -44.79 9.40 27.19
C LEU A 307 -46.11 10.02 27.72
N ASP A 308 -46.16 10.34 29.01
CA ASP A 308 -47.32 11.00 29.61
C ASP A 308 -47.52 12.42 29.05
N MET A 309 -46.43 13.19 28.91
CA MET A 309 -46.47 14.52 28.25
C MET A 309 -46.96 14.45 26.80
N LEU A 310 -46.52 13.44 26.04
CA LEU A 310 -46.99 13.20 24.68
C LEU A 310 -48.49 12.85 24.66
N SER A 311 -48.98 12.10 25.66
CA SER A 311 -50.42 11.80 25.78
C SER A 311 -51.26 13.06 26.05
N VAL A 312 -50.75 14.02 26.85
CA VAL A 312 -51.40 15.33 27.10
C VAL A 312 -51.46 16.16 25.81
N ILE A 313 -50.38 16.19 25.02
CA ILE A 313 -50.36 16.85 23.71
C ILE A 313 -51.36 16.19 22.75
N GLN A 314 -51.40 14.86 22.71
CA GLN A 314 -52.33 14.11 21.87
C GLN A 314 -53.79 14.40 22.23
N LEU A 315 -54.14 14.36 23.52
CA LEU A 315 -55.50 14.62 23.99
C LEU A 315 -55.93 16.06 23.66
N PHE A 316 -55.05 17.05 23.86
CA PHE A 316 -55.31 18.44 23.47
C PHE A 316 -55.54 18.58 21.95
N ILE A 317 -54.75 17.91 21.12
CA ILE A 317 -54.94 17.93 19.66
C ILE A 317 -56.29 17.29 19.27
N GLN A 318 -56.70 16.21 19.93
CA GLN A 318 -57.99 15.57 19.72
C GLN A 318 -59.15 16.49 20.13
N GLU A 319 -59.13 17.07 21.34
CA GLU A 319 -60.10 18.08 21.78
C GLU A 319 -60.21 19.23 20.77
N HIS A 320 -59.08 19.73 20.26
CA HIS A 320 -59.07 20.83 19.28
C HIS A 320 -59.60 20.42 17.91
N GLN A 321 -59.36 19.17 17.47
CA GLN A 321 -59.92 18.62 16.22
C GLN A 321 -61.43 18.46 16.32
N ASP A 322 -61.94 17.93 17.44
CA ASP A 322 -63.38 17.78 17.69
C ASP A 322 -64.07 19.15 17.71
N ILE A 323 -63.49 20.15 18.38
CA ILE A 323 -63.96 21.55 18.34
C ILE A 323 -63.97 22.10 16.91
N CYS A 324 -62.92 21.84 16.11
CA CYS A 324 -62.88 22.27 14.71
C CYS A 324 -63.91 21.56 13.81
N ILE A 325 -64.22 20.29 14.07
CA ILE A 325 -65.27 19.53 13.36
C ILE A 325 -66.64 20.10 13.72
N LEU A 326 -66.92 20.30 15.01
CA LEU A 326 -68.14 20.95 15.49
C LEU A 326 -68.31 22.36 14.89
N ALA A 327 -67.25 23.18 14.86
CA ALA A 327 -67.28 24.52 14.29
C ALA A 327 -67.47 24.53 12.75
N ARG A 328 -67.03 23.48 12.03
CA ARG A 328 -67.34 23.30 10.60
C ARG A 328 -68.79 22.90 10.39
N ASN A 329 -69.32 21.98 11.20
CA ASN A 329 -70.71 21.53 11.13
C ASN A 329 -71.70 22.66 11.50
N MET A 330 -71.29 23.62 12.33
CA MET A 330 -72.05 24.84 12.63
C MET A 330 -72.08 25.87 11.49
N LYS A 331 -71.29 25.70 10.42
CA LYS A 331 -71.10 26.73 9.38
C LYS A 331 -71.88 26.50 8.07
N THR A 332 -72.87 25.60 8.08
CA THR A 332 -73.75 25.32 6.93
C THR A 332 -75.22 25.64 7.20
N PRO A 333 -75.73 26.78 6.69
CA PRO A 333 -77.12 26.98 6.29
C PRO A 333 -77.29 26.92 4.75
N PRO A 334 -78.49 26.62 4.21
CA PRO A 334 -78.68 26.44 2.76
C PRO A 334 -79.26 27.67 2.02
N LEU A 335 -78.51 28.14 1.00
CA LEU A 335 -78.90 28.54 -0.38
C LEU A 335 -79.99 29.62 -0.64
N PRO A 336 -80.04 30.27 -1.84
CA PRO A 336 -79.09 30.35 -2.98
C PRO A 336 -78.60 31.83 -3.19
N ASP A 337 -78.07 32.37 -4.31
CA ASP A 337 -77.70 31.89 -5.66
C ASP A 337 -76.60 32.79 -6.34
N GLN A 338 -76.28 32.53 -7.63
CA GLN A 338 -75.73 33.37 -8.73
C GLN A 338 -75.16 34.78 -8.42
N SER A 339 -73.97 35.21 -8.86
CA SER A 339 -73.26 34.98 -10.15
C SER A 339 -71.76 35.36 -10.09
N ASP A 340 -70.94 34.77 -10.97
CA ASP A 340 -69.64 35.20 -11.57
C ASP A 340 -68.63 36.06 -10.73
N THR A 341 -67.32 35.77 -10.68
CA THR A 341 -66.43 35.73 -11.86
C THR A 341 -65.05 35.09 -11.54
N GLU A 342 -64.60 34.25 -12.46
CA GLU A 342 -63.23 33.82 -12.85
C GLU A 342 -61.93 34.07 -12.03
N GLN A 343 -61.14 32.97 -11.98
CA GLN A 343 -59.69 32.84 -12.30
C GLN A 343 -58.55 33.19 -11.30
N SER A 344 -57.54 32.28 -11.31
CA SER A 344 -56.09 32.51 -11.10
C SER A 344 -55.60 32.79 -9.65
N ASN A 345 -54.48 32.27 -9.14
CA ASN A 345 -53.47 31.31 -9.62
C ASN A 345 -52.89 30.57 -8.38
N SER A 346 -52.53 29.28 -8.45
CA SER A 346 -51.16 28.76 -8.68
C SER A 346 -50.08 29.16 -7.67
N GLU A 347 -49.18 28.21 -7.35
CA GLU A 347 -48.05 28.29 -6.40
C GLU A 347 -48.46 28.39 -4.91
N ARG A 348 -48.17 27.42 -4.03
CA ARG A 348 -46.89 26.72 -3.84
C ARG A 348 -47.06 25.24 -3.51
N LYS A 349 -47.13 24.38 -4.54
CA LYS A 349 -46.73 22.96 -4.43
C LYS A 349 -45.24 22.85 -4.75
N THR A 350 -44.36 22.99 -3.76
CA THR A 350 -42.97 22.54 -3.86
C THR A 350 -42.41 22.24 -2.47
N LYS A 351 -41.54 21.22 -2.38
CA LYS A 351 -40.86 20.73 -1.16
C LYS A 351 -41.70 19.90 -0.18
N LEU A 352 -42.48 18.94 -0.69
CA LEU A 352 -42.77 17.69 0.01
C LEU A 352 -41.99 16.54 -0.63
N ASN A 353 -40.64 16.59 -0.62
CA ASN A 353 -39.81 15.46 -1.09
C ASN A 353 -38.32 15.46 -0.66
N ILE A 354 -37.98 15.73 0.61
CA ILE A 354 -36.63 15.47 1.17
C ILE A 354 -36.70 15.02 2.64
N VAL A 355 -37.15 13.80 2.92
CA VAL A 355 -36.91 13.13 4.23
C VAL A 355 -36.69 11.60 4.08
N ASN A 356 -37.27 10.95 3.07
CA ASN A 356 -37.14 9.49 2.87
C ASN A 356 -35.79 9.05 2.27
N GLN A 357 -34.68 9.33 2.95
CA GLN A 357 -33.36 8.77 2.57
C GLN A 357 -32.34 8.57 3.71
N TYR A 358 -32.78 8.36 4.96
CA TYR A 358 -31.87 8.02 6.08
C TYR A 358 -32.34 6.85 6.98
N LEU A 359 -33.01 5.86 6.38
CA LEU A 359 -33.33 4.57 7.04
C LEU A 359 -32.80 3.36 6.24
N ALA A 360 -31.56 3.47 5.73
CA ALA A 360 -30.78 2.33 5.27
C ALA A 360 -29.78 1.94 6.37
N ARG A 361 -30.11 0.91 7.16
CA ARG A 361 -29.17 0.31 8.12
C ARG A 361 -28.03 -0.37 7.35
N PRO A 362 -26.75 -0.08 7.65
CA PRO A 362 -25.67 -1.01 7.32
C PRO A 362 -25.70 -2.14 8.36
N SER A 363 -25.99 -3.37 7.93
CA SER A 363 -25.77 -4.56 8.76
C SER A 363 -24.27 -4.81 8.88
N ILE A 364 -23.63 -4.24 9.91
CA ILE A 364 -22.24 -4.55 10.24
C ILE A 364 -22.22 -5.91 10.94
N ASN A 365 -21.81 -6.93 10.20
CA ASN A 365 -21.50 -8.23 10.77
C ASN A 365 -20.28 -8.10 11.69
N LEU A 366 -20.51 -8.12 13.01
CA LEU A 366 -19.46 -8.46 13.98
C LEU A 366 -19.14 -9.96 13.84
N LEU A 367 -18.26 -10.30 12.90
CA LEU A 367 -17.45 -11.51 13.05
C LEU A 367 -16.42 -11.24 14.14
N VAL A 368 -16.78 -11.56 15.39
CA VAL A 368 -15.79 -11.80 16.43
C VAL A 368 -15.10 -13.11 16.07
N THR A 369 -13.94 -13.03 15.42
CA THR A 369 -13.07 -14.19 15.20
C THR A 369 -12.40 -14.55 16.52
N SER A 370 -13.07 -15.36 17.32
CA SER A 370 -12.45 -16.10 18.42
C SER A 370 -11.51 -17.15 17.84
N GLN A 371 -10.24 -16.80 17.66
CA GLN A 371 -9.16 -17.78 17.54
C GLN A 371 -8.36 -17.80 18.84
N SER A 372 -8.81 -18.67 19.73
CA SER A 372 -7.95 -19.39 20.64
C SER A 372 -7.18 -20.45 19.85
N GLU A 373 -5.86 -20.30 19.76
CA GLU A 373 -4.87 -21.34 19.46
C GLU A 373 -3.52 -20.69 19.86
N GLU A 374 -2.92 -21.07 20.97
CA GLU A 374 -2.12 -22.28 21.20
C GLU A 374 -0.67 -22.21 20.66
N TYR A 375 0.25 -22.25 21.63
CA TYR A 375 1.62 -22.80 21.59
C TYR A 375 2.85 -22.01 21.08
N PHE A 376 3.89 -22.20 21.92
CA PHE A 376 5.36 -22.16 21.72
C PHE A 376 6.10 -20.87 21.33
#